data_AF-A0A5E4AVN9-F1
#
_entry.id   AF-A0A5E4AVN9-F1
#
_cell.length_a   1.000
_cell.length_b   1.000
_cell.length_c   1.000
_cell.angle_alpha   90.00
_cell.angle_beta   90.00
_cell.angle_gamma   90.00
#
_symmetry.space_group_name_H-M   'P 1'
#
loop_
_entity.id
_entity.type
_entity.pdbx_description
1 polymer ?
#
loop_
_entity_poly.entity_id
_entity_poly.type
_entity_poly.pdbx_seq_one_letter_code
_entity_poly.pdbx_strand_id
1 'polypeptide(L)'
;MSENKKPLLGFVHKLPSGTAPGNSGKTRCPLCMGLFKAPRLLPCLHTVCTTCLEQLEPFSVVDMRGGDSDTSSEGSIFQELKPRNQQSQVGILCPVCDAQVDLPIGGVKALTLDHLAMNDVMLENLHGEGQGLVCDLCNDREVEKRCQTCKSNLCQFCCQAHRRQKKTSYHTMVDLKDLKGYSRVGKPILCPIHPAEELRLFCEFCDRPVCRDCVVGEHREHPYDFTSNVIHKHGDSVRELLRGTQPRVEALEEALAQIKRVNSALQKRVEAVAADVRKFSEGYIKAIEEHRNKMLKQLEDIRVQKENSLQLQKAQLEQLLADMRTGVEFTEHLLASGSDLEILITKGVVVERLRKLNKVEYNTHPGVNDHISFSPQEKAGQCHGYEVYGAINTKEVDPAKCVLQGEGRKAFVMGIERAVDRDMVFQELGLVQLEKR
;
A
#
# COMPACT_ATOMS: atom_id res chain seq x y z
N MET A 1 6.57 -11.75 -40.50
CA MET A 1 7.95 -12.02 -40.06
C MET A 1 8.48 -10.75 -39.41
N SER A 2 8.65 -10.75 -38.10
CA SER A 2 9.42 -9.74 -37.38
C SER A 2 9.77 -10.36 -36.02
N GLU A 3 11.00 -10.85 -35.96
CA GLU A 3 11.61 -11.48 -34.80
C GLU A 3 11.92 -10.40 -33.76
N ASN A 4 11.28 -10.48 -32.59
CA ASN A 4 11.62 -9.62 -31.47
C ASN A 4 12.45 -10.44 -30.47
N LYS A 5 13.77 -10.32 -30.57
CA LYS A 5 14.76 -10.93 -29.68
C LYS A 5 14.62 -10.33 -28.27
N LYS A 6 14.21 -11.15 -27.30
CA LYS A 6 14.34 -10.86 -25.87
C LYS A 6 15.77 -11.22 -25.41
N PRO A 7 16.47 -10.39 -24.63
CA PRO A 7 17.71 -10.80 -23.99
C PRO A 7 17.41 -11.66 -22.76
N LEU A 8 18.18 -12.74 -22.62
CA LEU A 8 18.19 -13.65 -21.48
C LEU A 8 18.84 -12.94 -20.28
N LEU A 9 18.02 -12.47 -19.34
CA LEU A 9 18.47 -12.06 -18.01
C LEU A 9 18.63 -13.31 -17.14
N GLY A 10 19.84 -13.49 -16.61
CA GLY A 10 20.24 -14.59 -15.75
C GLY A 10 19.36 -14.72 -14.51
N PHE A 11 19.03 -15.96 -14.19
CA PHE A 11 18.36 -16.35 -12.95
C PHE A 11 19.30 -16.09 -11.76
N VAL A 12 19.18 -14.90 -11.17
CA VAL A 12 19.64 -14.66 -9.80
C VAL A 12 18.62 -15.33 -8.89
N HIS A 13 19.02 -16.37 -8.17
CA HIS A 13 18.22 -16.96 -7.11
C HIS A 13 17.99 -15.90 -6.01
N LYS A 14 16.91 -15.13 -6.14
CA LYS A 14 16.32 -14.37 -5.04
C LYS A 14 15.85 -15.36 -3.98
N LEU A 15 16.54 -15.43 -2.84
CA LEU A 15 15.93 -15.94 -1.62
C LEU A 15 14.71 -15.06 -1.27
N PRO A 16 13.60 -15.65 -0.83
CA PRO A 16 12.40 -14.88 -0.49
C PRO A 16 12.66 -14.00 0.74
N SER A 17 12.69 -12.69 0.51
CA SER A 17 12.46 -11.66 1.50
C SER A 17 11.06 -11.81 2.08
N GLY A 18 10.90 -12.07 3.38
CA GLY A 18 9.54 -12.06 3.94
C GLY A 18 9.26 -12.59 5.33
N THR A 19 10.23 -12.87 6.19
CA THR A 19 10.04 -12.98 7.66
C THR A 19 11.43 -12.97 8.26
N ALA A 20 11.69 -12.11 9.26
CA ALA A 20 12.89 -12.26 10.06
C ALA A 20 12.92 -13.71 10.57
N PRO A 21 13.96 -14.53 10.27
CA PRO A 21 14.04 -15.85 10.83
C PRO A 21 14.46 -15.68 12.29
N GLY A 22 13.46 -15.45 13.13
CA GLY A 22 13.55 -15.78 14.55
C GLY A 22 13.82 -17.28 14.64
N ASN A 23 15.10 -17.65 14.70
CA ASN A 23 15.61 -18.88 15.29
C ASN A 23 15.08 -20.23 14.76
N SER A 24 14.49 -20.28 13.56
CA SER A 24 14.01 -21.52 12.95
C SER A 24 15.14 -22.20 12.16
N GLY A 25 16.04 -22.88 12.89
CA GLY A 25 17.11 -23.70 12.31
C GLY A 25 18.35 -23.88 13.20
N LYS A 26 18.18 -24.13 14.51
CA LYS A 26 19.30 -24.13 15.50
C LYS A 26 20.46 -25.08 15.19
N THR A 27 20.27 -26.08 14.34
CA THR A 27 21.22 -27.18 14.13
C THR A 27 21.55 -27.45 12.66
N ARG A 28 20.97 -26.66 11.75
CA ARG A 28 21.09 -26.88 10.30
C ARG A 28 21.81 -25.72 9.63
N CYS A 29 22.67 -26.07 8.68
CA CYS A 29 23.41 -25.11 7.88
C CYS A 29 22.48 -24.42 6.86
N PRO A 30 22.52 -23.08 6.75
CA PRO A 30 21.67 -22.35 5.80
C PRO A 30 22.04 -22.64 4.33
N LEU A 31 23.27 -23.09 4.05
CA LEU A 31 23.73 -23.38 2.68
C LEU A 31 23.39 -24.80 2.21
N CYS A 32 23.77 -25.83 2.98
CA CYS A 32 23.52 -27.23 2.58
C CYS A 32 22.22 -27.81 3.13
N MET A 33 21.50 -27.07 3.99
CA MET A 33 20.26 -27.46 4.66
C MET A 33 20.35 -28.73 5.55
N GLY A 34 21.54 -29.35 5.64
CA GLY A 34 21.86 -30.48 6.50
C GLY A 34 22.32 -30.06 7.89
N LEU A 35 22.45 -31.04 8.79
CA LEU A 35 23.01 -30.82 10.13
C LEU A 35 24.43 -30.23 10.05
N PHE A 36 24.77 -29.36 11.00
CA PHE A 36 26.08 -28.74 11.02
C PHE A 36 27.21 -29.78 11.11
N LYS A 37 28.16 -29.68 10.18
CA LYS A 37 29.41 -30.44 10.16
C LYS A 37 30.57 -29.47 10.20
N ALA A 38 31.34 -29.50 11.28
CA ALA A 38 32.39 -28.50 11.54
C ALA A 38 31.92 -27.05 11.30
N PRO A 39 30.84 -26.59 11.97
CA PRO A 39 30.33 -25.24 11.80
C PRO A 39 31.35 -24.18 12.24
N ARG A 40 31.47 -23.10 11.48
CA ARG A 40 32.23 -21.90 11.81
C ARG A 40 31.29 -20.76 12.17
N LEU A 41 31.63 -20.04 13.23
CA LEU A 41 30.96 -18.81 13.65
C LEU A 41 31.62 -17.60 12.98
N LEU A 42 30.85 -16.86 12.20
CA LEU A 42 31.30 -15.63 11.53
C LEU A 42 31.21 -14.44 12.51
N PRO A 43 31.96 -13.34 12.29
CA PRO A 43 31.87 -12.12 13.10
C PRO A 43 30.46 -11.49 13.15
N CYS A 44 29.64 -11.72 12.12
CA CYS A 44 28.23 -11.32 12.10
C CYS A 44 27.29 -12.24 12.90
N LEU A 45 27.86 -13.18 13.67
CA LEU A 45 27.18 -14.17 14.53
C LEU A 45 26.34 -15.23 13.80
N HIS A 46 26.51 -15.36 12.48
CA HIS A 46 25.92 -16.46 11.73
C HIS A 46 26.86 -17.67 11.67
N THR A 47 26.26 -18.86 11.69
CA THR A 47 26.97 -20.13 11.72
C THR A 47 26.76 -20.92 10.43
N VAL A 48 27.84 -21.41 9.82
CA VAL A 48 27.83 -22.13 8.54
C VAL A 48 28.87 -23.25 8.55
N CYS A 49 28.61 -24.39 7.89
CA CYS A 49 29.58 -25.50 7.79
C CYS A 49 30.91 -25.05 7.14
N THR A 50 32.04 -25.54 7.64
CA THR A 50 33.38 -25.27 7.04
C THR A 50 33.40 -25.52 5.54
N THR A 51 32.92 -26.69 5.10
CA THR A 51 32.92 -27.07 3.67
C THR A 51 32.04 -26.17 2.82
N CYS A 52 30.96 -25.63 3.39
CA CYS A 52 30.07 -24.74 2.66
C CYS A 52 30.69 -23.33 2.54
N LEU A 53 31.41 -22.87 3.55
CA LEU A 53 32.18 -21.62 3.48
C LEU A 53 33.38 -21.72 2.53
N GLU A 54 34.04 -22.88 2.45
CA GLU A 54 35.13 -23.12 1.48
C GLU A 54 34.68 -23.11 0.02
N GLN A 55 33.38 -23.35 -0.24
CA GLN A 55 32.78 -23.31 -1.57
C GLN A 55 32.34 -21.90 -1.99
N LEU A 56 32.37 -20.92 -1.08
CA LEU A 56 32.03 -19.55 -1.41
C LEU A 56 33.16 -18.91 -2.23
N GLU A 57 32.78 -18.09 -3.21
CA GLU A 57 33.74 -17.34 -4.01
C GLU A 57 34.48 -16.34 -3.11
N PRO A 58 35.83 -16.39 -3.07
CA PRO A 58 36.60 -15.42 -2.32
C PRO A 58 36.47 -14.03 -2.96
N PHE A 59 36.11 -13.04 -2.16
CA PHE A 59 36.15 -11.64 -2.57
C PHE A 59 37.55 -11.09 -2.26
N SER A 60 38.29 -10.70 -3.29
CA SER A 60 39.57 -10.01 -3.12
C SER A 60 39.32 -8.51 -2.97
N VAL A 61 39.74 -7.94 -1.85
CA VAL A 61 39.80 -6.48 -1.73
C VAL A 61 41.00 -6.01 -2.55
N VAL A 62 40.77 -5.58 -3.79
CA VAL A 62 41.69 -4.67 -4.45
C VAL A 62 41.53 -3.30 -3.79
N ASP A 63 42.60 -2.79 -3.19
CA ASP A 63 42.66 -1.44 -2.63
C ASP A 63 42.27 -0.40 -3.70
N MET A 64 41.01 0.00 -3.74
CA MET A 64 40.56 1.18 -4.48
C MET A 64 40.71 2.41 -3.59
N ARG A 65 41.96 2.80 -3.31
CA ARG A 65 42.30 4.20 -2.99
C ARG A 65 43.45 4.64 -3.87
N GLY A 66 43.08 5.21 -5.01
CA GLY A 66 43.95 6.00 -5.88
C GLY A 66 43.07 6.98 -6.67
N GLY A 67 43.13 8.26 -6.28
CA GLY A 67 42.29 9.37 -6.76
C GLY A 67 41.50 9.93 -5.57
N ASP A 68 41.81 11.10 -5.00
CA ASP A 68 42.11 12.34 -5.69
C ASP A 68 43.23 13.17 -5.04
N SER A 69 43.92 13.87 -5.93
CA SER A 69 44.99 14.83 -5.74
C SER A 69 44.55 16.13 -5.03
N ASP A 70 45.44 16.58 -4.14
CA ASP A 70 45.88 17.95 -3.85
C ASP A 70 44.89 19.04 -3.44
N THR A 71 45.04 19.55 -2.21
CA THR A 71 45.54 20.92 -1.96
C THR A 71 45.88 21.13 -0.46
N SER A 72 47.17 21.37 -0.21
CA SER A 72 47.78 22.27 0.81
C SER A 72 47.15 22.43 2.21
N SER A 73 47.88 22.00 3.26
CA SER A 73 48.65 22.91 4.15
C SER A 73 48.96 22.28 5.52
N GLU A 74 50.27 22.15 5.77
CA GLU A 74 51.05 22.21 7.01
C GLU A 74 50.50 21.72 8.38
N GLY A 75 51.24 20.78 9.00
CA GLY A 75 51.50 20.82 10.45
C GLY A 75 51.26 19.55 11.28
N SER A 76 52.36 18.92 11.71
CA SER A 76 52.54 18.16 12.97
C SER A 76 52.36 16.62 13.01
N ILE A 77 53.41 15.91 12.60
CA ILE A 77 54.27 15.00 13.40
C ILE A 77 53.60 14.24 14.59
N PHE A 78 53.08 13.02 14.32
CA PHE A 78 53.47 11.73 14.93
C PHE A 78 52.49 10.66 14.40
N GLN A 79 52.88 9.96 13.33
CA GLN A 79 52.13 8.79 12.87
C GLN A 79 53.05 7.59 12.96
N GLU A 80 52.74 6.71 13.91
CA GLU A 80 53.41 5.44 14.12
C GLU A 80 53.54 4.69 12.78
N LEU A 81 54.78 4.36 12.43
CA LEU A 81 55.12 3.51 11.32
C LEU A 81 54.56 2.10 11.59
N LYS A 82 53.30 1.86 11.25
CA LYS A 82 52.74 0.51 11.12
C LYS A 82 53.50 -0.17 9.97
N PRO A 83 54.15 -1.33 10.19
CA PRO A 83 54.84 -2.01 9.11
C PRO A 83 53.84 -2.43 8.04
N ARG A 84 54.15 -2.03 6.80
CA ARG A 84 53.40 -2.31 5.58
C ARG A 84 53.57 -3.79 5.22
N ASN A 85 52.81 -4.67 5.87
CA ASN A 85 52.70 -6.06 5.44
C ASN A 85 51.53 -6.15 4.45
N GLN A 86 51.84 -5.91 3.17
CA GLN A 86 50.90 -5.95 2.06
C GLN A 86 50.59 -7.42 1.74
N GLN A 87 49.71 -8.03 2.53
CA GLN A 87 49.11 -9.32 2.22
C GLN A 87 47.66 -9.06 1.81
N SER A 88 47.31 -9.45 0.58
CA SER A 88 45.93 -9.38 0.05
C SER A 88 45.00 -10.11 1.01
N GLN A 89 44.22 -9.37 1.80
CA GLN A 89 43.30 -9.97 2.76
C GLN A 89 42.07 -10.47 1.98
N VAL A 90 41.95 -11.78 1.88
CA VAL A 90 40.85 -12.45 1.19
C VAL A 90 39.63 -12.43 2.12
N GLY A 91 38.50 -11.93 1.65
CA GLY A 91 37.24 -11.89 2.39
C GLY A 91 36.17 -12.78 1.77
N ILE A 92 35.11 -13.08 2.52
CA ILE A 92 33.89 -13.73 2.03
C ILE A 92 32.66 -12.93 2.48
N LEU A 93 31.55 -13.06 1.76
CA LEU A 93 30.26 -12.50 2.19
C LEU A 93 29.48 -13.55 2.98
N CYS A 94 28.91 -13.14 4.11
CA CYS A 94 28.03 -14.00 4.88
C CYS A 94 26.76 -14.31 4.07
N PRO A 95 26.42 -15.59 3.83
CA PRO A 95 25.26 -15.96 3.01
C PRO A 95 23.89 -15.68 3.67
N VAL A 96 23.88 -15.20 4.92
CA VAL A 96 22.64 -14.95 5.68
C VAL A 96 22.32 -13.46 5.79
N CYS A 97 23.33 -12.60 5.93
CA CYS A 97 23.15 -11.16 6.11
C CYS A 97 24.03 -10.29 5.21
N ASP A 98 24.76 -10.89 4.28
CA ASP A 98 25.67 -10.24 3.33
C ASP A 98 26.80 -9.41 3.98
N ALA A 99 27.01 -9.57 5.30
CA ALA A 99 28.12 -8.93 5.98
C ALA A 99 29.46 -9.44 5.44
N GLN A 100 30.37 -8.52 5.16
CA GLN A 100 31.75 -8.83 4.80
C GLN A 100 32.47 -9.46 5.99
N VAL A 101 33.16 -10.57 5.73
CA VAL A 101 33.96 -11.31 6.72
C VAL A 101 35.37 -11.47 6.19
N ASP A 102 36.32 -10.85 6.87
CA ASP A 102 37.72 -10.99 6.54
C ASP A 102 38.25 -12.34 7.03
N LEU A 103 38.88 -13.12 6.15
CA LEU A 103 39.43 -14.41 6.53
C LEU A 103 40.79 -14.26 7.22
N PRO A 104 41.05 -15.00 8.31
CA PRO A 104 42.38 -15.08 8.91
C PRO A 104 43.38 -15.81 7.99
N ILE A 105 44.67 -15.74 8.31
CA ILE A 105 45.78 -16.32 7.51
C ILE A 105 45.58 -17.82 7.21
N GLY A 106 44.89 -18.56 8.07
CA GLY A 106 44.52 -19.97 7.85
C GLY A 106 43.21 -20.20 7.09
N GLY A 107 42.67 -19.17 6.43
CA GLY A 107 41.42 -19.21 5.68
C GLY A 107 40.20 -19.56 6.55
N VAL A 108 39.18 -20.15 5.92
CA VAL A 108 37.93 -20.58 6.58
C VAL A 108 38.19 -21.50 7.79
N LYS A 109 39.20 -22.37 7.71
CA LYS A 109 39.51 -23.32 8.80
C LYS A 109 40.06 -22.66 10.06
N ALA A 110 40.54 -21.42 9.96
CA ALA A 110 41.01 -20.65 11.11
C ALA A 110 39.90 -19.78 11.74
N LEU A 111 38.69 -19.75 11.17
CA LEU A 111 37.53 -19.17 11.84
C LEU A 111 37.13 -19.99 13.07
N THR A 112 36.53 -19.34 14.06
CA THR A 112 36.08 -19.96 15.31
C THR A 112 35.09 -21.09 15.02
N LEU A 113 35.35 -22.29 15.56
CA LEU A 113 34.36 -23.38 15.52
C LEU A 113 33.19 -23.03 16.43
N ASP A 114 31.97 -23.20 15.94
CA ASP A 114 30.77 -23.04 16.75
C ASP A 114 30.51 -24.32 17.56
N HIS A 115 31.18 -24.41 18.71
CA HIS A 115 31.02 -25.52 19.65
C HIS A 115 29.61 -25.57 20.25
N LEU A 116 28.85 -24.47 20.27
CA LEU A 116 27.46 -24.46 20.72
C LEU A 116 26.58 -25.17 19.68
N ALA A 117 26.68 -24.79 18.41
CA ALA A 117 25.95 -25.45 17.33
C ALA A 117 26.29 -26.95 17.20
N MET A 118 27.56 -27.33 17.39
CA MET A 118 27.95 -28.75 17.44
C MET A 118 27.28 -29.50 18.59
N ASN A 119 27.20 -28.89 19.77
CA ASN A 119 26.51 -29.49 20.92
C ASN A 119 25.01 -29.59 20.65
N ASP A 120 24.39 -28.57 20.04
CA ASP A 120 22.96 -28.59 19.73
C ASP A 120 22.62 -29.69 18.70
N VAL A 121 23.44 -29.89 17.66
CA VAL A 121 23.32 -31.03 16.73
C VAL A 121 23.43 -32.35 17.48
N MET A 122 24.39 -32.45 18.42
CA MET A 122 24.55 -33.64 19.22
C MET A 122 23.32 -33.91 20.10
N LEU A 123 22.74 -32.88 20.73
CA LEU A 123 21.50 -33.00 21.49
C LEU A 123 20.32 -33.38 20.59
N GLU A 124 20.18 -32.80 19.40
CA GLU A 124 19.10 -33.17 18.46
C GLU A 124 19.19 -34.65 18.06
N ASN A 125 20.39 -35.14 17.74
CA ASN A 125 20.62 -36.55 17.42
C ASN A 125 20.30 -37.49 18.59
N LEU A 126 20.42 -37.02 19.84
CA LEU A 126 20.04 -37.79 21.04
C LEU A 126 18.53 -37.79 21.30
N HIS A 127 17.81 -36.75 20.88
CA HIS A 127 16.36 -36.65 21.03
C HIS A 127 15.59 -37.33 19.88
N GLY A 128 16.19 -37.39 18.68
CA GLY A 128 15.76 -38.28 17.60
C GLY A 128 15.96 -39.76 17.96
N GLU A 129 15.55 -40.69 17.09
CA GLU A 129 15.70 -42.14 17.29
C GLU A 129 17.18 -42.62 17.28
N GLY A 130 18.15 -41.84 17.76
CA GLY A 130 19.58 -42.17 17.81
C GLY A 130 20.24 -42.36 16.44
N GLN A 131 19.50 -42.15 15.35
CA GLN A 131 19.96 -42.37 13.98
C GLN A 131 21.07 -41.38 13.65
N GLY A 132 22.32 -41.87 13.64
CA GLY A 132 23.49 -41.14 13.15
C GLY A 132 24.63 -40.92 14.15
N LEU A 133 24.50 -41.34 15.42
CA LEU A 133 25.64 -41.35 16.35
C LEU A 133 26.44 -42.65 16.23
N VAL A 134 27.71 -42.53 15.82
CA VAL A 134 28.65 -43.64 15.75
C VAL A 134 29.58 -43.67 16.96
N CYS A 135 30.01 -44.87 17.32
CA CYS A 135 30.95 -45.12 18.42
C CYS A 135 32.25 -44.34 18.23
N ASP A 136 32.65 -43.53 19.21
CA ASP A 136 33.88 -42.73 19.15
C ASP A 136 35.17 -43.60 19.06
N LEU A 137 35.10 -44.90 19.40
CA LEU A 137 36.26 -45.80 19.37
C LEU A 137 36.38 -46.61 18.08
N CYS A 138 35.26 -47.03 17.47
CA CYS A 138 35.30 -47.86 16.26
C CYS A 138 34.72 -47.19 15.03
N ASN A 139 34.07 -46.02 15.15
CA ASN A 139 33.42 -45.25 14.09
C ASN A 139 32.40 -46.00 13.21
N ASP A 140 32.12 -47.27 13.51
CA ASP A 140 31.33 -48.14 12.65
C ASP A 140 29.94 -48.49 13.19
N ARG A 141 29.78 -48.51 14.52
CA ARG A 141 28.58 -49.04 15.19
C ARG A 141 27.81 -47.95 15.91
N GLU A 142 26.49 -48.11 15.96
CA GLU A 142 25.61 -47.22 16.72
C GLU A 142 26.02 -47.16 18.19
N VAL A 143 25.97 -45.95 18.73
CA VAL A 143 26.25 -45.71 20.15
C VAL A 143 25.09 -46.26 20.98
N GLU A 144 25.41 -46.88 22.11
CA GLU A 144 24.40 -47.33 23.09
C GLU A 144 24.56 -46.59 24.43
N LYS A 145 25.81 -46.36 24.86
CA LYS A 145 26.11 -45.80 26.18
C LYS A 145 27.17 -44.72 26.09
N ARG A 146 27.09 -43.72 26.97
CA ARG A 146 28.12 -42.69 27.15
C ARG A 146 28.87 -42.91 28.44
N CYS A 147 30.19 -42.88 28.37
CA CYS A 147 31.06 -42.83 29.52
C CYS A 147 31.15 -41.37 30.01
N GLN A 148 30.66 -41.07 31.22
CA GLN A 148 30.74 -39.72 31.79
C GLN A 148 32.17 -39.34 32.16
N THR A 149 32.97 -40.31 32.61
CA THR A 149 34.37 -40.09 33.00
C THR A 149 35.26 -39.81 31.79
N CYS A 150 35.10 -40.56 30.69
CA CYS A 150 35.85 -40.34 29.45
C CYS A 150 35.21 -39.33 28.50
N LYS A 151 33.96 -38.93 28.76
CA LYS A 151 33.13 -38.11 27.86
C LYS A 151 32.99 -38.72 26.44
N SER A 152 33.07 -40.05 26.33
CA SER A 152 33.04 -40.82 25.07
C SER A 152 31.73 -41.59 24.89
N ASN A 153 31.26 -41.64 23.66
CA ASN A 153 30.08 -42.38 23.21
C ASN A 153 30.52 -43.73 22.66
N LEU A 154 30.03 -44.82 23.26
CA LEU A 154 30.46 -46.18 22.96
C LEU A 154 29.29 -47.05 22.46
N CYS A 155 29.55 -47.87 21.43
CA CYS A 155 28.66 -48.98 21.08
C CYS A 155 28.73 -50.07 22.15
N GLN A 156 27.82 -51.04 22.08
CA GLN A 156 27.73 -52.16 23.02
C GLN A 156 29.10 -52.85 23.25
N PHE A 157 29.77 -53.23 22.16
CA PHE A 157 31.05 -53.95 22.20
C PHE A 157 32.16 -53.10 22.81
N CYS A 158 32.30 -51.86 22.38
CA CYS A 158 33.29 -50.93 22.89
C CYS A 158 33.03 -50.58 24.36
N CYS A 159 31.78 -50.47 24.80
CA CYS A 159 31.42 -50.29 26.20
C CYS A 159 31.87 -51.48 27.05
N GLN A 160 31.65 -52.71 26.58
CA GLN A 160 32.07 -53.91 27.31
C GLN A 160 33.60 -53.98 27.41
N ALA A 161 34.31 -53.71 26.31
CA ALA A 161 35.77 -53.65 26.32
C ALA A 161 36.29 -52.56 27.26
N HIS A 162 35.67 -51.37 27.23
CA HIS A 162 35.98 -50.23 28.09
C HIS A 162 35.83 -50.58 29.57
N ARG A 163 34.78 -51.31 29.98
CA ARG A 163 34.61 -51.74 31.38
C ARG A 163 35.58 -52.84 31.83
N ARG A 164 36.10 -53.64 30.89
CA ARG A 164 37.03 -54.75 31.19
C ARG A 164 38.47 -54.28 31.39
N GLN A 165 38.81 -53.08 30.93
CA GLN A 165 40.14 -52.52 31.12
C GLN A 165 40.33 -52.00 32.55
N LYS A 166 41.48 -52.33 33.16
CA LYS A 166 41.80 -52.00 34.56
C LYS A 166 41.73 -50.50 34.88
N LYS A 167 42.02 -49.64 33.90
CA LYS A 167 42.04 -48.17 34.04
C LYS A 167 40.67 -47.50 33.89
N THR A 168 39.66 -48.23 33.42
CA THR A 168 38.37 -47.65 33.00
C THR A 168 37.17 -48.44 33.52
N SER A 169 37.42 -49.49 34.31
CA SER A 169 36.41 -50.35 34.93
C SER A 169 35.50 -49.61 35.91
N TYR A 170 36.03 -48.56 36.55
CA TYR A 170 35.31 -47.71 37.51
C TYR A 170 34.66 -46.48 36.87
N HIS A 171 34.66 -46.37 35.53
CA HIS A 171 34.05 -45.23 34.85
C HIS A 171 32.52 -45.34 34.81
N THR A 172 31.85 -44.23 35.10
CA THR A 172 30.39 -44.16 35.09
C THR A 172 29.86 -44.20 33.65
N MET A 173 29.09 -45.22 33.34
CA MET A 173 28.43 -45.39 32.04
C MET A 173 26.95 -45.08 32.19
N VAL A 174 26.43 -44.25 31.31
CA VAL A 174 25.01 -43.86 31.26
C VAL A 174 24.45 -44.26 29.90
N ASP A 175 23.28 -44.89 29.90
CA ASP A 175 22.58 -45.22 28.67
C ASP A 175 22.17 -43.94 27.94
N LEU A 176 22.32 -43.92 26.61
CA LEU A 176 21.97 -42.73 25.82
C LEU A 176 20.51 -42.29 26.01
N LYS A 177 19.61 -43.24 26.25
CA LYS A 177 18.18 -43.01 26.49
C LYS A 177 17.92 -42.20 27.76
N ASP A 178 18.81 -42.32 28.75
CA ASP A 178 18.71 -41.66 30.05
C ASP A 178 19.42 -40.30 30.08
N LEU A 179 20.11 -39.93 29.00
CA LEU A 179 20.75 -38.62 28.84
C LEU A 179 19.77 -37.50 28.47
N LYS A 180 18.50 -37.83 28.20
CA LYS A 180 17.43 -36.89 27.81
C LYS A 180 17.16 -35.78 28.84
N GLY A 181 17.68 -35.90 30.06
CA GLY A 181 17.60 -34.87 31.12
C GLY A 181 18.84 -33.98 31.27
N TYR A 182 19.92 -34.21 30.52
CA TYR A 182 21.18 -33.45 30.66
C TYR A 182 21.24 -32.27 29.69
N SER A 183 21.45 -31.06 30.21
CA SER A 183 21.51 -29.81 29.42
C SER A 183 22.80 -29.67 28.59
N ARG A 184 23.83 -30.47 28.86
CA ARG A 184 25.13 -30.43 28.16
C ARG A 184 25.75 -31.81 28.06
N VAL A 185 25.95 -32.27 26.82
CA VAL A 185 26.74 -33.48 26.53
C VAL A 185 28.15 -33.06 26.12
N GLY A 186 28.81 -32.29 27.00
CA GLY A 186 30.04 -31.58 26.66
C GLY A 186 31.17 -32.52 26.25
N LYS A 187 31.50 -32.56 24.95
CA LYS A 187 32.82 -33.02 24.51
C LYS A 187 33.86 -31.99 24.99
N PRO A 188 35.03 -32.42 25.48
CA PRO A 188 36.09 -31.49 25.85
C PRO A 188 36.49 -30.68 24.61
N ILE A 189 36.66 -29.37 24.77
CA ILE A 189 37.18 -28.52 23.68
C ILE A 189 38.70 -28.66 23.70
N LEU A 190 39.24 -29.20 22.61
CA LEU A 190 40.66 -29.51 22.47
C LEU A 190 41.42 -28.31 21.90
N CYS A 191 42.69 -28.18 22.26
CA CYS A 191 43.54 -27.12 21.76
C CYS A 191 43.85 -27.33 20.26
N PRO A 192 43.70 -26.30 19.41
CA PRO A 192 44.02 -26.42 17.98
C PRO A 192 45.52 -26.63 17.72
N ILE A 193 46.39 -26.19 18.63
CA ILE A 193 47.85 -26.35 18.54
C ILE A 193 48.30 -27.67 19.16
N HIS A 194 47.64 -28.11 20.24
CA HIS A 194 47.93 -29.36 20.96
C HIS A 194 46.68 -30.24 21.00
N PRO A 195 46.38 -31.02 19.94
CA PRO A 195 45.10 -31.71 19.78
C PRO A 195 44.78 -32.75 20.87
N ALA A 196 45.77 -33.19 21.66
CA ALA A 196 45.58 -34.11 22.77
C ALA A 196 45.15 -33.41 24.08
N GLU A 197 45.29 -32.08 24.17
CA GLU A 197 45.09 -31.32 25.40
C GLU A 197 43.78 -30.52 25.40
N GLU A 198 43.08 -30.52 26.53
CA GLU A 198 41.85 -29.74 26.73
C GLU A 198 42.14 -28.28 27.11
N LEU A 199 41.37 -27.35 26.56
CA LEU A 199 41.41 -25.94 26.94
C LEU A 199 40.74 -25.75 28.31
N ARG A 200 41.55 -25.58 29.36
CA ARG A 200 41.09 -25.40 30.76
C ARG A 200 41.58 -24.11 31.42
N LEU A 201 42.55 -23.43 30.80
CA LEU A 201 43.16 -22.21 31.30
C LEU A 201 42.75 -21.05 30.39
N PHE A 202 42.79 -19.83 30.91
CA PHE A 202 42.55 -18.60 30.17
C PHE A 202 43.74 -17.68 30.37
N CYS A 203 44.35 -17.25 29.27
CA CYS A 203 45.45 -16.31 29.30
C CYS A 203 44.87 -14.89 29.28
N GLU A 204 45.04 -14.13 30.35
CA GLU A 204 44.47 -12.78 30.47
C GLU A 204 45.12 -11.79 29.51
N PHE A 205 46.44 -11.92 29.30
CA PHE A 205 47.17 -11.03 28.39
C PHE A 205 46.78 -11.21 26.92
N CYS A 206 46.50 -12.44 26.49
CA CYS A 206 46.12 -12.74 25.10
C CYS A 206 44.61 -12.84 24.88
N ASP A 207 43.81 -12.64 25.94
CA ASP A 207 42.35 -12.73 25.95
C ASP A 207 41.79 -13.99 25.25
N ARG A 208 42.41 -15.15 25.50
CA ARG A 208 42.03 -16.42 24.85
C ARG A 208 42.21 -17.64 25.75
N PRO A 209 41.40 -18.71 25.55
CA PRO A 209 41.59 -19.98 26.24
C PRO A 209 42.87 -20.68 25.74
N VAL A 210 43.61 -21.29 26.68
CA VAL A 210 44.87 -22.00 26.43
C VAL A 210 44.88 -23.36 27.16
N CYS A 211 45.69 -24.31 26.66
CA CYS A 211 45.94 -25.58 27.35
C CYS A 211 47.23 -25.51 28.18
N ARG A 212 47.55 -26.60 28.88
CA ARG A 212 48.75 -26.70 29.73
C ARG A 212 50.04 -26.57 28.91
N ASP A 213 50.09 -27.20 27.75
CA ASP A 213 51.26 -27.14 26.86
C ASP A 213 51.47 -25.72 26.29
N CYS A 214 50.39 -25.01 25.95
CA CYS A 214 50.47 -23.61 25.51
C CYS A 214 51.09 -22.69 26.56
N VAL A 215 50.78 -22.94 27.84
CA VAL A 215 51.33 -22.17 28.96
C VAL A 215 52.83 -22.43 29.13
N VAL A 216 53.31 -23.65 28.89
CA VAL A 216 54.75 -23.94 28.98
C VAL A 216 55.53 -23.36 27.79
N GLY A 217 54.89 -23.27 26.62
CA GLY A 217 55.45 -22.69 25.40
C GLY A 217 55.17 -21.20 25.23
N GLU A 218 54.32 -20.86 24.26
CA GLU A 218 54.05 -19.49 23.79
C GLU A 218 53.48 -18.53 24.85
N HIS A 219 52.95 -19.03 25.97
CA HIS A 219 52.34 -18.23 27.04
C HIS A 219 53.09 -18.30 28.38
N ARG A 220 54.38 -18.64 28.37
CA ARG A 220 55.18 -18.89 29.58
C ARG A 220 55.18 -17.77 30.62
N GLU A 221 55.15 -16.51 30.17
CA GLU A 221 55.23 -15.34 31.04
C GLU A 221 53.91 -14.57 31.14
N HIS A 222 52.84 -15.08 30.52
CA HIS A 222 51.55 -14.40 30.55
C HIS A 222 50.75 -14.80 31.80
N PRO A 223 50.02 -13.87 32.45
CA PRO A 223 49.09 -14.20 33.51
C PRO A 223 47.96 -15.10 32.96
N TYR A 224 47.68 -16.18 33.68
CA TYR A 224 46.61 -17.10 33.37
C TYR A 224 45.91 -17.61 34.63
N ASP A 225 44.64 -17.99 34.50
CA ASP A 225 43.87 -18.66 35.54
C ASP A 225 42.97 -19.75 34.92
N PHE A 226 42.35 -20.58 35.74
CA PHE A 226 41.37 -21.55 35.28
C PHE A 226 40.15 -20.86 34.68
N THR A 227 39.63 -21.40 33.58
CA THR A 227 38.43 -20.87 32.93
C THR A 227 37.23 -20.81 33.89
N SER A 228 37.14 -21.74 34.85
CA SER A 228 36.12 -21.76 35.90
C SER A 228 36.16 -20.53 36.82
N ASN A 229 37.33 -19.93 37.01
CA ASN A 229 37.51 -18.80 37.91
C ASN A 229 37.16 -17.47 37.21
N VAL A 230 37.56 -17.33 35.94
CA VAL A 230 37.39 -16.08 35.19
C VAL A 230 36.05 -15.97 34.46
N ILE A 231 35.34 -17.08 34.22
CA ILE A 231 34.11 -17.10 33.41
C ILE A 231 33.00 -16.20 33.96
N HIS A 232 32.92 -16.00 35.28
CA HIS A 232 31.93 -15.12 35.87
C HIS A 232 32.15 -13.66 35.43
N LYS A 233 33.37 -13.15 35.54
CA LYS A 233 33.76 -11.79 35.13
C LYS A 233 33.50 -11.55 33.64
N HIS A 234 34.02 -12.41 32.76
CA HIS A 234 33.80 -12.27 31.31
C HIS A 234 32.33 -12.46 30.94
N GLY A 235 31.63 -13.39 31.58
CA GLY A 235 30.21 -13.62 31.39
C GLY A 235 29.33 -12.44 31.84
N ASP A 236 29.68 -11.77 32.94
CA ASP A 236 28.97 -10.58 33.42
C ASP A 236 29.12 -9.41 32.46
N SER A 237 30.31 -9.21 31.89
CA SER A 237 30.54 -8.20 30.85
C SER A 237 29.63 -8.41 29.63
N VAL A 238 29.50 -9.65 29.15
CA VAL A 238 28.59 -9.99 28.04
C VAL A 238 27.12 -9.82 28.43
N ARG A 239 26.73 -10.23 29.66
CA ARG A 239 25.37 -10.04 30.17
C ARG A 239 24.99 -8.56 30.28
N GLU A 240 25.92 -7.71 30.66
CA GLU A 240 25.73 -6.25 30.73
C GLU A 240 25.42 -5.67 29.35
N LEU A 241 26.23 -6.01 28.35
CA LEU A 241 26.00 -5.59 26.95
C LEU A 241 24.65 -6.11 26.42
N LEU A 242 24.29 -7.34 26.77
CA LEU A 242 22.98 -7.91 26.43
C LEU A 242 21.83 -7.13 27.09
N ARG A 243 21.96 -6.78 28.38
CA ARG A 243 20.96 -5.99 29.12
C ARG A 243 20.75 -4.61 28.50
N GLY A 244 21.79 -3.99 27.95
CA GLY A 244 21.67 -2.73 27.21
C GLY A 244 21.05 -2.87 25.82
N THR A 245 21.21 -4.03 25.18
CA THR A 245 20.72 -4.27 23.80
C THR A 245 19.26 -4.74 23.79
N GLN A 246 18.84 -5.54 24.78
CA GLN A 246 17.50 -6.14 24.83
C GLN A 246 16.35 -5.11 24.77
N PRO A 247 16.36 -4.00 25.54
CA PRO A 247 15.30 -2.99 25.45
C PRO A 247 15.26 -2.27 24.10
N ARG A 248 16.41 -2.18 23.41
CA ARG A 248 16.46 -1.58 22.06
C ARG A 248 15.77 -2.47 21.04
N VAL A 249 15.86 -3.80 21.19
CA VAL A 249 15.11 -4.75 20.36
C VAL A 249 13.62 -4.58 20.59
N GLU A 250 13.17 -4.57 21.85
CA GLU A 250 11.76 -4.38 22.21
C GLU A 250 11.21 -3.04 21.68
N ALA A 251 11.97 -1.96 21.84
CA ALA A 251 11.60 -0.64 21.32
C ALA A 251 11.46 -0.62 19.79
N LEU A 252 12.34 -1.32 19.06
CA LEU A 252 12.24 -1.45 17.60
C LEU A 252 11.04 -2.30 17.17
N GLU A 253 10.76 -3.39 17.87
CA GLU A 253 9.57 -4.22 17.62
C GLU A 253 8.28 -3.43 17.84
N GLU A 254 8.20 -2.64 18.93
CA GLU A 254 7.08 -1.76 19.21
C GLU A 254 6.92 -0.67 18.16
N ALA A 255 8.01 0.00 17.76
CA ALA A 255 8.00 1.02 16.72
C ALA A 255 7.49 0.45 15.38
N LEU A 256 7.96 -0.73 14.98
CA LEU A 256 7.48 -1.41 13.77
C LEU A 256 6.00 -1.79 13.87
N ALA A 257 5.54 -2.25 15.03
CA ALA A 257 4.13 -2.54 15.27
C ALA A 257 3.27 -1.27 15.18
N GLN A 258 3.74 -0.15 15.74
CA GLN A 258 3.07 1.14 15.67
C GLN A 258 2.96 1.64 14.23
N ILE A 259 4.06 1.59 13.45
CA ILE A 259 4.06 1.96 12.03
C ILE A 259 3.03 1.14 11.25
N LYS A 260 2.97 -0.18 11.47
CA LYS A 260 1.96 -1.04 10.85
C LYS A 260 0.53 -0.63 11.21
N ARG A 261 0.26 -0.33 12.50
CA ARG A 261 -1.06 0.14 12.94
C ARG A 261 -1.44 1.45 12.26
N VAL A 262 -0.55 2.44 12.27
CA VAL A 262 -0.80 3.76 11.65
C VAL A 262 -1.04 3.62 10.16
N ASN A 263 -0.25 2.83 9.44
CA ASN A 263 -0.44 2.59 8.01
C ASN A 263 -1.81 1.96 7.71
N SER A 264 -2.23 0.98 8.52
CA SER A 264 -3.55 0.35 8.37
C SER A 264 -4.70 1.33 8.63
N ALA A 265 -4.54 2.22 9.63
CA ALA A 265 -5.54 3.23 9.96
C ALA A 265 -5.62 4.31 8.87
N LEU A 266 -4.47 4.71 8.31
CA LEU A 266 -4.40 5.63 7.18
C LEU A 266 -5.13 5.07 5.96
N GLN A 267 -4.88 3.82 5.60
CA GLN A 267 -5.54 3.17 4.46
C GLN A 267 -7.07 3.17 4.62
N LYS A 268 -7.57 2.77 5.80
CA LYS A 268 -9.01 2.80 6.10
C LYS A 268 -9.60 4.20 6.01
N ARG A 269 -8.87 5.23 6.47
CA ARG A 269 -9.32 6.63 6.37
C ARG A 269 -9.38 7.11 4.94
N VAL A 270 -8.39 6.77 4.11
CA VAL A 270 -8.40 7.11 2.67
C VAL A 270 -9.62 6.49 1.99
N GLU A 271 -9.90 5.21 2.26
CA GLU A 271 -11.06 4.52 1.69
C GLU A 271 -12.40 5.13 2.14
N ALA A 272 -12.51 5.48 3.43
CA ALA A 272 -13.70 6.12 3.98
C ALA A 272 -13.95 7.50 3.33
N VAL A 273 -12.93 8.36 3.28
CA VAL A 273 -13.05 9.69 2.65
C VAL A 273 -13.36 9.57 1.16
N ALA A 274 -12.74 8.61 0.46
CA ALA A 274 -13.05 8.36 -0.95
C ALA A 274 -14.51 7.90 -1.15
N ALA A 275 -15.07 7.14 -0.22
CA ALA A 275 -16.49 6.76 -0.25
C ALA A 275 -17.41 7.97 -0.01
N ASP A 276 -17.06 8.86 0.91
CA ASP A 276 -17.81 10.09 1.16
C ASP A 276 -17.83 11.00 -0.07
N VAL A 277 -16.70 11.17 -0.75
CA VAL A 277 -16.62 11.97 -2.00
C VAL A 277 -17.50 11.36 -3.10
N ARG A 278 -17.48 10.03 -3.27
CA ARG A 278 -18.32 9.34 -4.26
C ARG A 278 -19.80 9.55 -3.94
N LYS A 279 -20.19 9.34 -2.68
CA LYS A 279 -21.58 9.52 -2.23
C LYS A 279 -22.07 10.95 -2.41
N PHE A 280 -21.24 11.94 -2.09
CA PHE A 280 -21.56 13.35 -2.34
C PHE A 280 -21.78 13.63 -3.83
N SER A 281 -20.87 13.15 -4.68
CA SER A 281 -20.95 13.35 -6.14
C SER A 281 -22.19 12.68 -6.74
N GLU A 282 -22.50 11.44 -6.34
CA GLU A 282 -23.70 10.73 -6.77
C GLU A 282 -24.98 11.47 -6.37
N GLY A 283 -25.02 12.01 -5.14
CA GLY A 283 -26.14 12.84 -4.68
C GLY A 283 -26.32 14.10 -5.53
N TYR A 284 -25.22 14.76 -5.89
CA TYR A 284 -25.24 15.96 -6.72
C TYR A 284 -25.70 15.67 -8.16
N ILE A 285 -25.18 14.60 -8.78
CA ILE A 285 -25.60 14.16 -10.11
C ILE A 285 -27.10 13.87 -10.12
N LYS A 286 -27.59 13.13 -9.12
CA LYS A 286 -29.01 12.80 -9.01
C LYS A 286 -29.89 14.05 -8.92
N ALA A 287 -29.50 15.04 -8.13
CA ALA A 287 -30.23 16.30 -8.03
C ALA A 287 -30.30 17.05 -9.37
N ILE A 288 -29.19 17.07 -10.12
CA ILE A 288 -29.14 17.69 -11.46
C ILE A 288 -30.04 16.92 -12.44
N GLU A 289 -30.00 15.59 -12.44
CA GLU A 289 -30.82 14.76 -13.32
C GLU A 289 -32.32 14.92 -13.05
N GLU A 290 -32.72 14.97 -11.78
CA GLU A 290 -34.10 15.21 -11.38
C GLU A 290 -34.57 16.61 -11.79
N HIS A 291 -33.74 17.64 -11.60
CA HIS A 291 -34.04 18.99 -12.06
C HIS A 291 -34.20 19.06 -13.58
N ARG A 292 -33.27 18.44 -14.33
CA ARG A 292 -33.38 18.31 -15.80
C ARG A 292 -34.70 17.69 -16.21
N ASN A 293 -35.06 16.55 -15.62
CA ASN A 293 -36.29 15.84 -15.97
C ASN A 293 -37.55 16.67 -15.64
N LYS A 294 -37.53 17.41 -14.51
CA LYS A 294 -38.60 18.34 -14.14
C LYS A 294 -38.76 19.45 -15.17
N MET A 295 -37.66 20.06 -15.63
CA MET A 295 -37.70 21.10 -16.64
C MET A 295 -38.22 20.59 -17.98
N LEU A 296 -37.77 19.42 -18.44
CA LEU A 296 -38.28 18.81 -19.67
C LEU A 296 -39.78 18.52 -19.58
N LYS A 297 -40.26 18.09 -18.42
CA LYS A 297 -41.70 17.93 -18.18
C LYS A 297 -42.44 19.26 -18.24
N GLN A 298 -41.92 20.31 -17.60
CA GLN A 298 -42.51 21.65 -17.67
C GLN A 298 -42.59 22.17 -19.11
N LEU A 299 -41.55 21.93 -19.93
CA LEU A 299 -41.54 22.31 -21.34
C LEU A 299 -42.66 21.61 -22.12
N GLU A 300 -42.82 20.31 -21.88
CA GLU A 300 -43.87 19.51 -22.52
C GLU A 300 -45.27 19.95 -22.08
N ASP A 301 -45.47 20.24 -20.79
CA ASP A 301 -46.73 20.76 -20.27
C ASP A 301 -47.09 22.11 -20.94
N ILE A 302 -46.11 23.01 -21.11
CA ILE A 302 -46.29 24.29 -21.82
C ILE A 302 -46.67 24.06 -23.27
N ARG A 303 -45.98 23.14 -23.96
CA ARG A 303 -46.24 22.79 -25.36
C ARG A 303 -47.68 22.31 -25.54
N VAL A 304 -48.10 21.33 -24.73
CA VAL A 304 -49.45 20.76 -24.75
C VAL A 304 -50.49 21.84 -24.46
N GLN A 305 -50.26 22.71 -23.48
CA GLN A 305 -51.18 23.79 -23.13
C GLN A 305 -51.37 24.79 -24.29
N LYS A 306 -50.27 25.23 -24.92
CA LYS A 306 -50.32 26.15 -26.07
C LYS A 306 -50.98 25.48 -27.29
N GLU A 307 -50.63 24.25 -27.60
CA GLU A 307 -51.19 23.50 -28.73
C GLU A 307 -52.71 23.29 -28.56
N ASN A 308 -53.18 22.88 -27.38
CA ASN A 308 -54.60 22.74 -27.10
C ASN A 308 -55.38 24.05 -27.29
N SER A 309 -54.79 25.18 -26.89
CA SER A 309 -55.40 26.50 -27.06
C SER A 309 -55.55 26.87 -28.54
N LEU A 310 -54.51 26.60 -29.34
CA LEU A 310 -54.54 26.83 -30.79
C LEU A 310 -55.52 25.90 -31.50
N GLN A 311 -55.57 24.62 -31.14
CA GLN A 311 -56.50 23.65 -31.73
C GLN A 311 -57.97 24.03 -31.44
N LEU A 312 -58.26 24.48 -30.23
CA LEU A 312 -59.60 24.96 -29.88
C LEU A 312 -60.00 26.20 -30.71
N GLN A 313 -59.11 27.20 -30.80
CA GLN A 313 -59.37 28.39 -31.62
C GLN A 313 -59.55 28.04 -33.09
N LYS A 314 -58.71 27.13 -33.63
CA LYS A 314 -58.82 26.64 -35.00
C LYS A 314 -60.18 26.00 -35.25
N ALA A 315 -60.60 25.07 -34.40
CA ALA A 315 -61.90 24.40 -34.55
C ALA A 315 -63.08 25.38 -34.53
N GLN A 316 -63.02 26.40 -33.66
CA GLN A 316 -64.03 27.46 -33.60
C GLN A 316 -64.08 28.29 -34.90
N LEU A 317 -62.92 28.67 -35.45
CA LEU A 317 -62.83 29.41 -36.70
C LEU A 317 -63.25 28.58 -37.91
N GLU A 318 -62.88 27.30 -37.97
CA GLU A 318 -63.28 26.38 -39.04
C GLU A 318 -64.81 26.19 -39.05
N GLN A 319 -65.43 26.03 -37.88
CA GLN A 319 -66.88 25.92 -37.76
C GLN A 319 -67.57 27.22 -38.20
N LEU A 320 -67.09 28.39 -37.75
CA LEU A 320 -67.66 29.68 -38.16
C LEU A 320 -67.52 29.89 -39.68
N LEU A 321 -66.38 29.52 -40.26
CA LEU A 321 -66.15 29.60 -41.69
C LEU A 321 -67.11 28.70 -42.48
N ALA A 322 -67.34 27.46 -42.01
CA ALA A 322 -68.30 26.55 -42.62
C ALA A 322 -69.73 27.13 -42.55
N ASP A 323 -70.13 27.61 -41.39
CA ASP A 323 -71.43 28.27 -41.15
C ASP A 323 -71.65 29.48 -42.07
N MET A 324 -70.61 30.29 -42.27
CA MET A 324 -70.63 31.45 -43.18
C MET A 324 -70.71 31.01 -44.65
N ARG A 325 -69.88 30.04 -45.07
CA ARG A 325 -69.89 29.52 -46.45
C ARG A 325 -71.26 28.96 -46.82
N THR A 326 -71.85 28.12 -45.97
CA THR A 326 -73.20 27.59 -46.21
C THR A 326 -74.24 28.72 -46.33
N GLY A 327 -74.14 29.75 -45.48
CA GLY A 327 -75.03 30.91 -45.56
C GLY A 327 -74.88 31.70 -46.87
N VAL A 328 -73.65 31.91 -47.32
CA VAL A 328 -73.34 32.61 -48.58
C VAL A 328 -73.78 31.79 -49.78
N GLU A 329 -73.33 30.54 -49.90
CA GLU A 329 -73.63 29.65 -51.04
C GLU A 329 -75.14 29.46 -51.24
N PHE A 330 -75.90 29.23 -50.17
CA PHE A 330 -77.35 29.12 -50.25
C PHE A 330 -77.99 30.43 -50.74
N THR A 331 -77.55 31.57 -50.20
CA THR A 331 -78.12 32.88 -50.56
C THR A 331 -77.79 33.25 -52.00
N GLU A 332 -76.56 33.02 -52.45
CA GLU A 332 -76.15 33.26 -53.84
C GLU A 332 -76.94 32.37 -54.81
N HIS A 333 -77.10 31.08 -54.50
CA HIS A 333 -77.88 30.16 -55.34
C HIS A 333 -79.36 30.57 -55.41
N LEU A 334 -79.96 30.92 -54.27
CA LEU A 334 -81.34 31.40 -54.18
C LEU A 334 -81.56 32.67 -55.03
N LEU A 335 -80.61 33.61 -55.02
CA LEU A 335 -80.70 34.86 -55.79
C LEU A 335 -80.39 34.67 -57.28
N ALA A 336 -79.54 33.72 -57.65
CA ALA A 336 -79.16 33.46 -59.04
C ALA A 336 -80.19 32.62 -59.80
N SER A 337 -80.82 31.65 -59.14
CA SER A 337 -81.63 30.62 -59.79
C SER A 337 -83.07 30.50 -59.26
N GLY A 338 -83.40 31.13 -58.12
CA GLY A 338 -84.72 31.05 -57.51
C GLY A 338 -85.75 31.96 -58.20
N SER A 339 -87.01 31.56 -58.18
CA SER A 339 -88.12 32.42 -58.61
C SER A 339 -88.40 33.52 -57.59
N ASP A 340 -89.04 34.62 -58.03
CA ASP A 340 -89.43 35.74 -57.15
C ASP A 340 -90.21 35.27 -55.92
N LEU A 341 -91.08 34.27 -56.08
CA LEU A 341 -91.89 33.73 -54.98
C LEU A 341 -91.06 32.90 -53.98
N GLU A 342 -90.12 32.06 -54.45
CA GLU A 342 -89.22 31.29 -53.57
C GLU A 342 -88.30 32.22 -52.77
N ILE A 343 -87.81 33.29 -53.39
CA ILE A 343 -87.02 34.33 -52.72
C ILE A 343 -87.86 34.99 -51.62
N LEU A 344 -89.11 35.40 -51.92
CA LEU A 344 -89.97 36.06 -50.94
C LEU A 344 -90.35 35.14 -49.76
N ILE A 345 -90.62 33.85 -50.02
CA ILE A 345 -90.95 32.86 -48.96
C ILE A 345 -89.75 32.63 -48.03
N THR A 346 -88.54 32.51 -48.57
CA THR A 346 -87.33 32.17 -47.80
C THR A 346 -86.61 33.39 -47.20
N LYS A 347 -86.90 34.61 -47.68
CA LYS A 347 -86.28 35.88 -47.26
C LYS A 347 -86.14 36.01 -45.75
N GLY A 348 -87.19 35.73 -44.99
CA GLY A 348 -87.18 35.92 -43.53
C GLY A 348 -86.09 35.10 -42.83
N VAL A 349 -85.97 33.82 -43.21
CA VAL A 349 -84.99 32.89 -42.63
C VAL A 349 -83.57 33.25 -43.05
N VAL A 350 -83.36 33.56 -44.33
CA VAL A 350 -82.05 33.94 -44.88
C VAL A 350 -81.54 35.23 -44.24
N VAL A 351 -82.37 36.28 -44.23
CA VAL A 351 -82.00 37.58 -43.67
C VAL A 351 -81.66 37.45 -42.18
N GLU A 352 -82.43 36.66 -41.42
CA GLU A 352 -82.16 36.45 -40.00
C GLU A 352 -80.85 35.67 -39.77
N ARG A 353 -80.59 34.62 -40.56
CA ARG A 353 -79.33 33.86 -40.47
C ARG A 353 -78.12 34.73 -40.81
N LEU A 354 -78.17 35.49 -41.90
CA LEU A 354 -77.08 36.38 -42.31
C LEU A 354 -76.83 37.50 -41.29
N ARG A 355 -77.90 38.09 -40.71
CA ARG A 355 -77.75 39.06 -39.62
C ARG A 355 -77.04 38.47 -38.41
N LYS A 356 -77.34 37.22 -38.04
CA LYS A 356 -76.65 36.54 -36.93
C LYS A 356 -75.18 36.32 -37.25
N LEU A 357 -74.86 35.79 -38.43
CA LEU A 357 -73.48 35.53 -38.86
C LEU A 357 -72.65 36.82 -38.92
N ASN A 358 -73.22 37.92 -39.43
CA ASN A 358 -72.55 39.22 -39.52
C ASN A 358 -72.31 39.90 -38.17
N LYS A 359 -72.91 39.40 -37.08
CA LYS A 359 -72.71 39.90 -35.71
C LYS A 359 -71.72 39.09 -34.90
N VAL A 360 -71.28 37.92 -35.38
CA VAL A 360 -70.33 37.09 -34.63
C VAL A 360 -68.96 37.75 -34.68
N GLU A 361 -68.41 38.09 -33.51
CA GLU A 361 -67.03 38.54 -33.38
C GLU A 361 -66.09 37.33 -33.34
N TYR A 362 -64.96 37.42 -34.03
CA TYR A 362 -63.93 36.40 -34.05
C TYR A 362 -62.54 37.04 -34.11
N ASN A 363 -61.54 36.35 -33.55
CA ASN A 363 -60.16 36.82 -33.58
C ASN A 363 -59.39 36.10 -34.71
N THR A 364 -58.79 36.88 -35.59
CA THR A 364 -57.95 36.39 -36.70
C THR A 364 -56.51 36.12 -36.28
N HIS A 365 -56.10 36.56 -35.09
CA HIS A 365 -54.77 36.33 -34.54
C HIS A 365 -54.76 35.16 -33.53
N PRO A 366 -53.68 34.36 -33.50
CA PRO A 366 -53.53 33.30 -32.50
C PRO A 366 -53.63 33.84 -31.06
N GLY A 367 -54.40 33.16 -30.20
CA GLY A 367 -54.61 33.54 -28.80
C GLY A 367 -53.43 33.27 -27.87
N VAL A 368 -52.36 32.63 -28.37
CA VAL A 368 -51.13 32.35 -27.62
C VAL A 368 -49.90 32.67 -28.50
N ASN A 369 -48.84 33.20 -27.89
CA ASN A 369 -47.56 33.40 -28.58
C ASN A 369 -46.76 32.10 -28.70
N ASP A 370 -45.69 32.11 -29.49
CA ASP A 370 -44.75 31.00 -29.69
C ASP A 370 -43.49 31.09 -28.81
N HIS A 371 -43.33 32.17 -28.03
CA HIS A 371 -42.13 32.41 -27.22
C HIS A 371 -41.96 31.38 -26.09
N ILE A 372 -40.84 30.65 -26.13
CA ILE A 372 -40.33 29.80 -25.06
C ILE A 372 -38.81 29.95 -25.02
N SER A 373 -38.25 30.25 -23.86
CA SER A 373 -36.80 30.43 -23.67
C SER A 373 -36.28 29.70 -22.43
N PHE A 374 -34.99 29.39 -22.43
CA PHE A 374 -34.30 28.73 -21.31
C PHE A 374 -33.20 29.66 -20.77
N SER A 375 -33.22 29.88 -19.45
CA SER A 375 -32.26 30.72 -18.72
C SER A 375 -31.32 29.85 -17.87
N PRO A 376 -30.14 29.43 -18.38
CA PRO A 376 -29.28 28.48 -17.67
C PRO A 376 -28.71 28.99 -16.35
N GLN A 377 -28.56 30.31 -16.18
CA GLN A 377 -27.99 30.92 -14.97
C GLN A 377 -29.05 31.36 -13.95
N GLU A 378 -30.34 31.18 -14.27
CA GLU A 378 -31.41 31.55 -13.36
C GLU A 378 -31.50 30.56 -12.20
N LYS A 379 -31.53 31.05 -10.96
CA LYS A 379 -31.64 30.20 -9.77
C LYS A 379 -33.02 29.55 -9.74
N ALA A 380 -33.04 28.22 -9.73
CA ALA A 380 -34.27 27.43 -9.75
C ALA A 380 -34.59 26.78 -8.39
N GLY A 381 -33.97 27.28 -7.31
CA GLY A 381 -34.16 26.80 -5.94
C GLY A 381 -33.20 25.66 -5.59
N GLN A 382 -33.66 24.73 -4.74
CA GLN A 382 -32.87 23.60 -4.28
C GLN A 382 -33.53 22.26 -4.62
N CYS A 383 -32.71 21.28 -5.02
CA CYS A 383 -33.11 19.89 -5.24
C CYS A 383 -32.22 19.00 -4.37
N HIS A 384 -32.81 18.18 -3.48
CA HIS A 384 -32.07 17.39 -2.48
C HIS A 384 -31.06 18.21 -1.64
N GLY A 385 -31.36 19.49 -1.38
CA GLY A 385 -30.47 20.41 -0.67
C GLY A 385 -29.35 21.04 -1.50
N TYR A 386 -29.24 20.67 -2.79
CA TYR A 386 -28.29 21.29 -3.72
C TYR A 386 -28.95 22.45 -4.46
N GLU A 387 -28.27 23.58 -4.55
CA GLU A 387 -28.72 24.72 -5.36
C GLU A 387 -28.67 24.33 -6.85
N VAL A 388 -29.79 24.49 -7.55
CA VAL A 388 -29.92 24.16 -8.97
C VAL A 388 -30.22 25.40 -9.80
N TYR A 389 -29.80 25.36 -11.05
CA TYR A 389 -29.86 26.47 -12.00
C TYR A 389 -30.56 26.02 -13.29
N GLY A 390 -31.18 26.97 -13.99
CA GLY A 390 -31.95 26.72 -15.19
C GLY A 390 -33.45 26.89 -14.94
N ALA A 391 -34.07 27.84 -15.64
CA ALA A 391 -35.53 28.03 -15.66
C ALA A 391 -36.06 28.14 -17.09
N ILE A 392 -37.32 27.73 -17.32
CA ILE A 392 -38.03 27.91 -18.59
C ILE A 392 -38.95 29.12 -18.46
N ASN A 393 -38.85 30.05 -19.40
CA ASN A 393 -39.62 31.28 -19.45
C ASN A 393 -40.55 31.29 -20.67
N THR A 394 -41.80 31.68 -20.43
CA THR A 394 -42.86 31.82 -21.46
C THR A 394 -43.34 33.27 -21.60
N LYS A 395 -42.81 34.17 -20.76
CA LYS A 395 -43.11 35.60 -20.81
C LYS A 395 -42.22 36.23 -21.89
N GLU A 396 -42.85 36.97 -22.77
CA GLU A 396 -42.16 37.80 -23.75
C GLU A 396 -41.61 39.03 -23.03
N VAL A 397 -40.29 39.12 -22.91
CA VAL A 397 -39.63 40.31 -22.37
C VAL A 397 -39.41 41.26 -23.54
N ASP A 398 -40.33 42.20 -23.73
CA ASP A 398 -40.19 43.28 -24.71
C ASP A 398 -39.12 44.29 -24.21
N PRO A 399 -37.94 44.38 -24.84
CA PRO A 399 -36.90 45.30 -24.40
C PRO A 399 -37.33 46.77 -24.46
N ALA A 400 -38.31 47.11 -25.32
CA ALA A 400 -38.85 48.47 -25.43
C ALA A 400 -39.80 48.82 -24.26
N LYS A 401 -40.27 47.83 -23.50
CA LYS A 401 -41.15 48.01 -22.32
C LYS A 401 -40.45 47.71 -21.00
N CYS A 402 -39.18 47.31 -21.02
CA CYS A 402 -38.39 47.09 -19.82
C CYS A 402 -37.81 48.41 -19.30
N VAL A 403 -38.21 48.83 -18.10
CA VAL A 403 -37.62 49.98 -17.40
C VAL A 403 -36.66 49.48 -16.34
N LEU A 404 -35.36 49.77 -16.51
CA LEU A 404 -34.36 49.57 -15.46
C LEU A 404 -34.51 50.68 -14.41
N GLN A 405 -35.02 50.34 -13.23
CA GLN A 405 -35.09 51.24 -12.09
C GLN A 405 -33.86 51.06 -11.21
N GLY A 406 -32.82 51.85 -11.47
CA GLY A 406 -31.65 51.96 -10.59
C GLY A 406 -31.92 52.94 -9.44
N GLU A 407 -31.52 52.59 -8.22
CA GLU A 407 -31.41 53.52 -7.10
C GLU A 407 -30.29 54.53 -7.39
N GLY A 408 -30.66 55.58 -8.14
CA GLY A 408 -29.73 56.59 -8.63
C GLY A 408 -30.33 57.20 -9.90
N ARG A 409 -31.02 58.32 -9.74
CA ARG A 409 -31.72 59.10 -10.78
C ARG A 409 -31.05 59.01 -12.16
N LYS A 410 -31.56 58.12 -13.03
CA LYS A 410 -31.63 58.21 -14.51
C LYS A 410 -32.17 56.87 -15.06
N ALA A 411 -33.38 56.88 -15.60
CA ALA A 411 -33.91 55.77 -16.39
C ALA A 411 -33.22 55.78 -17.77
N PHE A 412 -32.69 54.64 -18.21
CA PHE A 412 -32.21 54.44 -19.57
C PHE A 412 -33.19 53.52 -20.31
N VAL A 413 -33.75 54.01 -21.41
CA VAL A 413 -34.44 53.18 -22.42
C VAL A 413 -33.38 52.74 -23.41
N MET A 414 -33.21 51.43 -23.60
CA MET A 414 -32.19 50.89 -24.50
C MET A 414 -32.75 50.85 -25.93
N GLY A 415 -32.55 51.93 -26.68
CA GLY A 415 -32.78 51.96 -28.13
C GLY A 415 -33.41 53.26 -28.65
N ILE A 416 -32.58 54.04 -29.35
CA ILE A 416 -32.90 55.19 -30.22
C ILE A 416 -33.27 56.49 -29.49
N GLU A 417 -32.30 57.41 -29.44
CA GLU A 417 -32.53 58.83 -29.19
C GLU A 417 -33.53 59.41 -30.21
N ARG A 418 -34.70 59.84 -29.73
CA ARG A 418 -35.41 61.03 -30.24
C ARG A 418 -36.37 61.54 -29.19
N ALA A 419 -36.50 62.86 -29.15
CA ALA A 419 -36.87 63.64 -27.99
C ALA A 419 -38.36 64.07 -27.96
N VAL A 420 -38.89 64.22 -26.73
CA VAL A 420 -40.04 65.06 -26.28
C VAL A 420 -41.44 64.55 -26.74
N ASP A 421 -42.46 64.35 -25.91
CA ASP A 421 -43.14 65.31 -25.02
C ASP A 421 -43.99 64.66 -23.90
N ARG A 422 -44.42 65.49 -22.95
CA ARG A 422 -45.21 65.21 -21.73
C ARG A 422 -46.56 64.53 -21.97
N ASP A 423 -46.93 63.56 -21.11
CA ASP A 423 -48.14 63.56 -20.24
C ASP A 423 -48.52 62.16 -19.70
N MET A 424 -49.00 62.15 -18.43
CA MET A 424 -49.91 61.18 -17.76
C MET A 424 -49.50 59.70 -17.59
N VAL A 425 -49.24 59.15 -16.37
CA VAL A 425 -50.11 58.82 -15.20
C VAL A 425 -50.50 57.31 -15.14
N PHE A 426 -50.57 56.78 -13.91
CA PHE A 426 -50.85 55.41 -13.39
C PHE A 426 -49.63 54.47 -13.20
N GLN A 427 -49.15 54.09 -11.99
CA GLN A 427 -49.71 53.68 -10.68
C GLN A 427 -49.62 52.16 -10.47
N GLU A 428 -49.00 51.80 -9.34
CA GLU A 428 -48.99 50.53 -8.60
C GLU A 428 -48.33 49.28 -9.22
N LEU A 429 -47.30 48.75 -8.53
CA LEU A 429 -47.43 47.55 -7.69
C LEU A 429 -46.19 47.35 -6.80
N GLY A 430 -46.45 46.93 -5.56
CA GLY A 430 -45.51 46.96 -4.44
C GLY A 430 -44.37 45.94 -4.46
N LEU A 431 -43.27 46.32 -3.84
CA LEU A 431 -42.11 45.47 -3.55
C LEU A 431 -42.09 45.13 -2.05
N VAL A 432 -42.14 43.83 -1.78
CA VAL A 432 -41.83 43.20 -0.49
C VAL A 432 -40.32 43.25 -0.27
N GLN A 433 -39.94 43.69 0.92
CA GLN A 433 -38.57 43.81 1.43
C GLN A 433 -37.85 42.46 1.51
N LEU A 434 -36.56 42.44 1.19
CA LEU A 434 -35.62 41.43 1.68
C LEU A 434 -34.41 42.13 2.32
N GLU A 435 -34.42 42.12 3.65
CA GLU A 435 -33.31 42.53 4.53
C GLU A 435 -32.08 41.65 4.29
N LYS A 436 -30.92 42.29 4.19
CA LYS A 436 -29.61 41.64 4.29
C LYS A 436 -29.19 41.57 5.76
N ARG A 437 -28.78 40.38 6.22
CA ARG A 437 -27.69 40.22 7.18
C ARG A 437 -26.69 39.23 6.63
#